data_AF-A0A9X8VIK3-F1
#
_entry.id   AF-A0A9X8VIK3-F1
#
_cell.length_a   1.000
_cell.length_b   1.000
_cell.length_c   1.000
_cell.angle_alpha   90.00
_cell.angle_beta   90.00
_cell.angle_gamma   90.00
#
_symmetry.space_group_name_H-M   'P 1'
#
loop_
_entity.id
_entity.type
_entity.pdbx_description
1 polymer ?
#
loop_
_entity_poly.entity_id
_entity_poly.type
_entity_poly.pdbx_seq_one_letter_code
_entity_poly.pdbx_strand_id
1 'polypeptide(L)' 'ASAEEMVFVKGTTEGINLVANSFGRHLLQPGDAIIITEMEHHANIVPWQMLAQERGLQLRVWPLQPDGTLDLAR' A
#
# COMPACT_ATOMS: atom_id res chain seq x y z
N ALA A 1 15.48 7.20 -12.28
CA ALA A 1 15.55 5.75 -12.45
C ALA A 1 16.93 5.41 -13.00
N SER A 2 17.84 5.01 -12.12
CA SER A 2 19.09 4.35 -12.49
C SER A 2 18.91 2.82 -12.47
N ALA A 3 19.85 2.06 -13.04
CA ALA A 3 19.75 0.60 -13.07
C ALA A 3 19.72 -0.02 -11.66
N GLU A 4 20.36 0.65 -10.70
CA GLU A 4 20.42 0.27 -9.28
C GLU A 4 19.05 0.36 -8.58
N GLU A 5 18.10 1.13 -9.14
CA GLU A 5 16.74 1.27 -8.60
C GLU A 5 15.76 0.24 -9.21
N MET A 6 16.21 -0.60 -10.16
CA MET A 6 15.37 -1.55 -10.88
C MET A 6 15.50 -2.96 -10.32
N VAL A 7 14.46 -3.43 -9.62
CA VAL A 7 14.40 -4.78 -9.05
C VAL A 7 13.50 -5.67 -9.90
N PHE A 8 14.05 -6.75 -10.45
CA PHE A 8 13.26 -7.76 -11.16
C PHE A 8 12.46 -8.61 -10.17
N VAL A 9 11.15 -8.67 -10.40
CA VAL A 9 10.19 -9.48 -9.66
C VAL A 9 9.33 -10.29 -10.63
N LYS A 10 8.66 -11.34 -10.14
CA LYS A 10 7.77 -12.21 -10.92
C LYS A 10 6.51 -11.49 -11.43
N GLY A 11 6.15 -10.37 -10.82
CA GLY A 11 5.03 -9.54 -11.24
C GLY A 11 4.67 -8.46 -10.21
N THR A 12 3.68 -7.63 -10.53
CA THR A 12 3.26 -6.48 -9.71
C THR A 12 2.89 -6.88 -8.28
N THR A 13 2.18 -8.00 -8.11
CA THR A 13 1.82 -8.53 -6.79
C THR A 13 3.05 -8.81 -5.92
N GLU A 14 4.10 -9.42 -6.49
CA GLU A 14 5.35 -9.69 -5.74
C GLU A 14 6.09 -8.38 -5.44
N GLY A 15 6.09 -7.42 -6.37
CA GLY A 15 6.68 -6.09 -6.15
C GLY A 15 6.03 -5.33 -4.98
N ILE A 16 4.70 -5.32 -4.90
CA ILE A 16 3.99 -4.68 -3.77
C ILE A 16 4.29 -5.42 -2.45
N ASN A 17 4.27 -6.76 -2.47
CA ASN A 17 4.60 -7.55 -1.29
C ASN A 17 6.04 -7.33 -0.83
N LEU A 18 6.99 -7.15 -1.74
CA LEU A 18 8.37 -6.82 -1.43
C LEU A 18 8.42 -5.51 -0.63
N VAL A 19 7.75 -4.45 -1.08
CA VAL A 19 7.71 -3.17 -0.37
C VAL A 19 7.02 -3.31 1.00
N ALA A 20 5.86 -3.95 1.07
CA ALA A 20 5.14 -4.11 2.33
C ALA A 20 5.98 -4.86 3.39
N ASN A 21 6.67 -5.94 2.99
CA ASN A 21 7.40 -6.81 3.92
C ASN A 21 8.83 -6.35 4.23
N SER A 22 9.49 -5.62 3.33
CA SER A 22 10.85 -5.10 3.57
C SER A 22 10.83 -3.70 4.17
N PHE A 23 10.10 -2.77 3.55
CA PHE A 23 10.02 -1.38 3.97
C PHE A 23 8.96 -1.19 5.06
N GLY A 24 7.71 -1.52 4.76
CA GLY A 24 6.57 -1.26 5.66
C GLY A 24 6.72 -1.99 7.01
N ARG A 25 7.09 -3.27 6.98
CA ARG A 25 7.30 -4.09 8.18
C ARG A 25 8.42 -3.61 9.08
N HIS A 26 9.42 -2.90 8.56
CA HIS A 26 10.58 -2.48 9.35
C HIS A 26 10.46 -1.04 9.85
N LEU A 27 9.75 -0.18 9.11
CA LEU A 27 9.72 1.26 9.40
C LEU A 27 8.44 1.73 10.09
N LEU A 28 7.30 1.13 9.79
CA LEU A 28 6.04 1.55 10.41
C LEU A 28 6.01 1.17 11.89
N GLN A 29 5.24 1.90 12.69
CA GLN A 29 5.08 1.66 14.11
C GLN A 29 3.59 1.51 14.47
N PRO A 30 3.25 0.78 15.55
CA PRO A 30 1.87 0.69 16.01
C PRO A 30 1.25 2.08 16.14
N GLY A 31 0.05 2.26 15.58
CA GLY A 31 -0.65 3.54 15.53
C GLY A 31 -0.44 4.36 14.25
N ASP A 32 0.57 4.05 13.43
CA ASP A 32 0.74 4.67 12.11
C ASP A 32 -0.41 4.30 11.16
N ALA A 33 -0.62 5.12 10.13
CA ALA A 33 -1.66 4.92 9.14
C ALA A 33 -1.09 4.62 7.74
N ILE A 34 -1.64 3.59 7.11
CA ILE A 34 -1.48 3.31 5.67
C ILE A 34 -2.76 3.79 4.99
N ILE A 35 -2.63 4.62 3.95
CA ILE A 35 -3.75 5.12 3.16
C ILE A 35 -3.77 4.37 1.82
N ILE A 36 -4.93 3.79 1.49
CA ILE A 36 -5.23 3.21 0.18
C ILE A 36 -6.46 3.91 -0.41
N THR A 37 -6.73 3.74 -1.70
CA THR A 37 -7.96 4.27 -2.34
C THR A 37 -9.02 3.18 -2.52
N GLU A 38 -10.27 3.56 -2.75
CA GLU A 38 -11.31 2.61 -3.20
C GLU A 38 -11.05 2.06 -4.62
N MET A 39 -10.12 2.67 -5.37
CA MET A 39 -9.78 2.26 -6.75
C MET A 39 -8.78 1.10 -6.81
N GLU A 40 -8.18 0.72 -5.68
CA GLU A 40 -7.06 -0.22 -5.68
C GLU A 40 -7.45 -1.61 -6.17
N HIS A 41 -6.57 -2.21 -6.99
CA HIS A 41 -6.67 -3.64 -7.29
C HIS A 41 -6.36 -4.45 -6.02
N HIS A 42 -6.96 -5.63 -5.85
CA HIS A 42 -6.77 -6.47 -4.65
C HIS A 42 -5.28 -6.74 -4.30
N ALA A 43 -4.42 -6.86 -5.31
CA ALA A 43 -2.98 -7.02 -5.13
C ALA A 43 -2.31 -5.84 -4.37
N ASN A 44 -2.91 -4.65 -4.42
CA ASN A 44 -2.50 -3.45 -3.70
C ASN A 44 -3.38 -3.14 -2.47
N ILE A 45 -4.19 -4.09 -2.00
CA ILE A 45 -4.98 -3.97 -0.76
C ILE A 45 -4.48 -4.98 0.27
N VAL A 46 -4.46 -6.26 -0.12
CA VAL A 46 -4.24 -7.39 0.79
C VAL A 46 -2.90 -7.31 1.55
N PRO A 47 -1.75 -6.99 0.92
CA PRO A 47 -0.48 -6.92 1.65
C PRO A 47 -0.49 -5.88 2.77
N TRP A 48 -1.11 -4.71 2.53
CA TRP A 48 -1.22 -3.64 3.51
C TRP A 48 -2.19 -3.97 4.62
N GLN A 49 -3.31 -4.62 4.30
CA GLN A 49 -4.27 -5.10 5.29
C GLN A 49 -3.64 -6.12 6.24
N MET A 50 -2.90 -7.09 5.70
CA MET A 50 -2.18 -8.08 6.49
C MET A 50 -1.14 -7.41 7.41
N LEU A 51 -0.34 -6.48 6.86
CA LEU A 51 0.67 -5.76 7.63
C LEU A 51 0.04 -4.91 8.75
N ALA A 52 -1.07 -4.23 8.46
CA ALA A 52 -1.78 -3.41 9.43
C ALA A 52 -2.31 -4.25 10.59
N GLN A 53 -2.92 -5.40 10.29
CA GLN A 53 -3.39 -6.35 11.30
C GLN A 53 -2.23 -6.91 12.14
N GLU A 54 -1.11 -7.28 11.50
CA GLU A 54 0.05 -7.86 12.18
C GLU A 54 0.70 -6.88 13.16
N ARG A 55 0.76 -5.58 12.80
CA ARG A 55 1.58 -4.59 13.52
C ARG A 55 0.79 -3.51 14.26
N GLY A 56 -0.53 -3.64 14.33
CA GLY A 56 -1.40 -2.65 14.98
C GLY A 56 -1.38 -1.30 14.28
N LEU A 57 -1.33 -1.31 12.94
CA LEU A 57 -1.42 -0.10 12.12
C LEU A 57 -2.88 0.17 11.76
N GLN A 58 -3.17 1.41 11.38
CA GLN A 58 -4.46 1.80 10.82
C GLN A 58 -4.43 1.66 9.30
N LEU A 59 -5.41 0.97 8.72
CA LEU A 59 -5.65 1.02 7.28
C LEU A 59 -6.81 1.99 7.02
N ARG A 60 -6.54 3.08 6.31
CA ARG A 60 -7.53 4.11 5.97
C ARG A 60 -7.82 4.07 4.48
N VAL A 61 -9.10 4.11 4.12
CA VAL A 61 -9.53 4.09 2.73
C VAL A 61 -9.94 5.49 2.31
N TRP A 62 -9.33 5.99 1.24
CA TRP A 62 -9.63 7.26 0.61
C TRP A 62 -10.80 7.08 -0.36
N PRO A 63 -11.95 7.74 -0.11
CA PRO A 63 -13.14 7.55 -0.91
C PRO A 63 -13.03 8.21 -2.27
N LEU A 64 -13.80 7.70 -3.23
CA LEU A 64 -13.94 8.33 -4.54
C LEU A 64 -15.02 9.39 -4.57
N GLN A 65 -14.86 10.32 -5.51
CA GLN A 65 -15.94 11.22 -5.89
C GLN A 65 -17.06 10.44 -6.61
N PRO A 66 -18.28 10.98 -6.69
CA PRO A 66 -19.41 10.31 -7.36
C PRO A 66 -19.18 9.95 -8.83
N ASP A 67 -18.25 10.64 -9.51
CA ASP A 67 -17.85 10.36 -10.89
C ASP A 67 -16.74 9.31 -11.01
N GLY A 68 -16.30 8.73 -9.89
CA GLY A 68 -15.24 7.73 -9.82
C GLY A 68 -13.82 8.32 -9.84
N THR A 69 -13.68 9.65 -9.79
CA THR A 69 -12.35 10.30 -9.72
C THR A 69 -11.85 10.44 -8.28
N LEU A 70 -10.53 10.57 -8.14
CA LEU A 70 -9.89 10.79 -6.85
C LEU A 70 -10.10 12.24 -6.38
N ASP A 71 -10.54 12.42 -5.14
CA ASP A 71 -10.55 13.73 -4.49
C ASP A 71 -9.13 14.08 -4.01
N LEU A 72 -8.52 15.11 -4.60
CA LEU A 72 -7.16 15.56 -4.25
C LEU A 72 -7.13 16.66 -3.18
N ALA A 73 -8.27 17.22 -2.79
CA ALA A 73 -8.36 18.40 -1.93
C ALA A 73 -8.65 18.08 -0.46
N ARG A 74 -8.86 16.80 -0.13
CA ARG A 74 -9.19 16.31 1.22
C ARG A 74 -7.96 16.07 2.09
#